data_AF-A0A8T3MXQ4-F1
#
_entry.id   AF-A0A8T3MXQ4-F1
#
_cell.length_a   1.000
_cell.length_b   1.000
_cell.length_c   1.000
_cell.angle_alpha   90.00
_cell.angle_beta   90.00
_cell.angle_gamma   90.00
#
_symmetry.space_group_name_H-M   'P 1'
#
loop_
_entity.id
_entity.type
_entity.pdbx_description
1 polymer ?
#
loop_
_entity_poly.entity_id
_entity_poly.type
_entity_poly.pdbx_seq_one_letter_code
_entity_poly.pdbx_strand_id
1 'polypeptide(L)'
;MRKSMKYRSVGWLAVAGLVAGALVGPTAGIASAAPLNGAIWTSLEDGSSVNANIYDAKEDVYLNGGPQNCGNGNGLPDGDYYFQVTDPSGADLLSTDAIKFRQVQVVNGVIDGVSGDGNHLEGTTGCNGGTPVQLMPFDDTPNNGGEYSLDLAPIAAVAACDGFDENLPFNFLDCNTESKNDNFKVRQAEPTP
;
A
#
# COMPACT_ATOMS: atom_id res chain seq x y z
N MET A 1 -28.20 57.01 -79.90
CA MET A 1 -29.07 57.59 -78.85
C MET A 1 -28.64 57.05 -77.48
N ARG A 2 -28.24 57.95 -76.58
CA ARG A 2 -28.29 57.95 -75.08
C ARG A 2 -28.40 56.56 -74.37
N LYS A 3 -27.47 56.14 -73.51
CA LYS A 3 -27.11 56.61 -72.14
C LYS A 3 -25.71 56.04 -71.79
N SER A 4 -24.70 56.76 -71.25
CA SER A 4 -24.55 57.29 -69.87
C SER A 4 -24.73 56.16 -68.82
N MET A 5 -23.85 55.80 -67.87
CA MET A 5 -22.73 56.48 -67.20
C MET A 5 -22.28 55.63 -65.97
N LYS A 6 -21.03 55.85 -65.50
CA LYS A 6 -20.44 55.64 -64.14
C LYS A 6 -20.01 54.23 -63.69
N TYR A 7 -18.68 53.99 -63.57
CA TYR A 7 -17.79 54.15 -62.37
C TYR A 7 -18.05 53.05 -61.32
N ARG A 8 -17.08 52.27 -60.83
CA ARG A 8 -15.88 52.69 -60.08
C ARG A 8 -15.01 51.47 -59.74
N SER A 9 -13.69 51.68 -59.70
CA SER A 9 -12.64 50.80 -59.17
C SER A 9 -12.80 50.49 -57.68
N VAL A 10 -12.34 49.31 -57.24
CA VAL A 10 -11.70 48.86 -55.96
C VAL A 10 -11.69 47.32 -56.08
N GLY A 11 -10.67 46.51 -55.83
CA GLY A 11 -9.42 46.59 -55.08
C GLY A 11 -9.17 45.13 -54.65
N TRP A 12 -8.01 44.58 -54.96
CA TRP A 12 -7.61 43.23 -54.52
C TRP A 12 -7.54 43.18 -52.99
N LEU A 13 -8.01 42.10 -52.37
CA LEU A 13 -7.49 41.61 -51.09
C LEU A 13 -7.89 40.14 -50.87
N ALA A 14 -6.88 39.35 -50.53
CA ALA A 14 -6.91 37.91 -50.34
C ALA A 14 -7.80 37.50 -49.14
N VAL A 15 -8.50 36.38 -49.29
CA VAL A 15 -9.18 35.70 -48.18
C VAL A 15 -8.13 34.92 -47.40
N ALA A 16 -7.79 35.40 -46.20
CA ALA A 16 -6.98 34.68 -45.24
C ALA A 16 -7.84 33.58 -44.60
N GLY A 17 -7.39 32.33 -44.73
CA GLY A 17 -7.99 31.17 -44.06
C GLY A 17 -7.66 31.18 -42.56
N LEU A 18 -8.69 31.00 -41.74
CA LEU A 18 -8.57 30.82 -40.30
C LEU A 18 -8.70 29.32 -40.01
N VAL A 19 -7.56 28.63 -39.94
CA VAL A 19 -7.49 27.25 -39.45
C VAL A 19 -7.36 27.32 -37.93
N ALA A 20 -8.44 26.98 -37.22
CA ALA A 20 -8.41 26.77 -35.78
C ALA A 20 -7.74 25.41 -35.49
N GLY A 21 -6.49 25.43 -35.04
CA GLY A 21 -5.80 24.25 -34.54
C GLY A 21 -6.26 23.93 -33.12
N ALA A 22 -7.09 22.91 -32.94
CA ALA A 22 -7.36 22.33 -31.64
C ALA A 22 -6.15 21.50 -31.21
N LEU A 23 -5.36 22.03 -30.27
CA LEU A 23 -4.30 21.29 -29.58
C LEU A 23 -4.96 20.25 -28.66
N VAL A 24 -5.06 19.01 -29.16
CA VAL A 24 -5.35 17.84 -28.33
C VAL A 24 -4.08 17.54 -27.55
N GLY A 25 -4.01 18.03 -26.31
CA GLY A 25 -2.97 17.61 -25.37
C GLY A 25 -3.17 16.14 -24.97
N PRO A 26 -2.11 15.39 -24.66
CA PRO A 26 -2.25 14.04 -24.15
C PRO A 26 -3.00 14.10 -22.81
N THR A 27 -4.19 13.51 -22.76
CA THR A 27 -4.81 13.14 -21.50
C THR A 27 -3.93 12.05 -20.90
N ALA A 28 -3.13 12.40 -19.88
CA ALA A 28 -2.54 11.40 -19.02
C ALA A 28 -3.70 10.58 -18.44
N GLY A 29 -3.87 9.35 -18.93
CA GLY A 29 -4.83 8.43 -18.35
C GLY A 29 -4.44 8.22 -16.90
N ILE A 30 -5.36 8.46 -15.98
CA ILE A 30 -5.19 8.03 -14.59
C ILE A 30 -5.16 6.50 -14.68
N ALA A 31 -3.97 5.92 -14.50
CA ALA A 31 -3.87 4.47 -14.36
C ALA A 31 -4.65 4.11 -13.10
N SER A 32 -5.82 3.48 -13.26
CA SER A 32 -6.48 2.79 -12.17
C SER A 32 -5.54 1.68 -11.75
N ALA A 33 -5.03 1.73 -10.51
CA ALA A 33 -4.40 0.56 -9.92
C ALA A 33 -5.39 -0.62 -10.03
N ALA A 34 -4.89 -1.80 -10.40
CA ALA A 34 -5.71 -3.00 -10.32
C ALA A 34 -5.99 -3.25 -8.83
N PRO A 35 -7.22 -3.67 -8.45
CA PRO A 35 -7.55 -3.88 -7.05
C PRO A 35 -6.58 -4.87 -6.42
N LEU A 36 -6.00 -4.51 -5.27
CA LEU A 36 -5.15 -5.40 -4.51
C LEU A 36 -5.98 -6.63 -4.08
N ASN A 37 -5.66 -7.80 -4.63
CA ASN A 37 -6.34 -9.05 -4.30
C ASN A 37 -5.71 -9.72 -3.06
N GLY A 38 -6.39 -10.72 -2.52
CA GLY A 38 -5.89 -11.50 -1.37
C GLY A 38 -6.16 -10.86 -0.02
N ALA A 39 -5.54 -11.44 0.99
CA ALA A 39 -5.63 -11.07 2.39
C ALA A 39 -4.27 -11.29 3.06
N ILE A 40 -4.06 -10.65 4.19
CA ILE A 40 -2.95 -10.91 5.09
C ILE A 40 -3.50 -11.46 6.40
N TRP A 41 -2.62 -12.07 7.18
CA TRP A 41 -2.93 -12.62 8.48
C TRP A 41 -1.77 -12.37 9.43
N THR A 42 -2.09 -12.28 10.71
CA THR A 42 -1.12 -12.46 11.77
C THR A 42 -1.00 -13.94 12.13
N SER A 43 0.20 -14.37 12.51
CA SER A 43 0.49 -15.73 12.97
C SER A 43 1.57 -15.75 14.06
N LEU A 44 1.86 -16.93 14.60
CA LEU A 44 3.10 -17.19 15.35
C LEU A 44 4.30 -17.34 14.41
N GLU A 45 5.50 -17.48 14.98
CA GLU A 45 6.76 -17.65 14.24
C GLU A 45 6.74 -18.83 13.26
N ASP A 46 5.97 -19.90 13.54
CA ASP A 46 5.86 -21.10 12.70
C ASP A 46 4.74 -21.00 11.64
N GLY A 47 4.11 -19.83 11.55
CA GLY A 47 3.00 -19.58 10.63
C GLY A 47 1.66 -20.16 11.10
N SER A 48 1.58 -20.74 12.29
CA SER A 48 0.32 -21.25 12.84
C SER A 48 -0.63 -20.12 13.24
N SER A 49 -1.91 -20.35 12.98
CA SER A 49 -2.97 -19.40 13.31
C SER A 49 -3.21 -19.36 14.82
N VAL A 50 -3.38 -18.17 15.38
CA VAL A 50 -3.78 -17.99 16.77
C VAL A 50 -5.29 -17.85 16.87
N ASN A 51 -5.90 -18.52 17.85
CA ASN A 51 -7.34 -18.43 18.04
C ASN A 51 -7.77 -16.97 18.31
N ALA A 52 -8.60 -16.43 17.43
CA ALA A 52 -9.08 -15.04 17.44
C ALA A 52 -7.98 -13.97 17.38
N ASN A 53 -6.77 -14.30 16.89
CA ASN A 53 -5.63 -13.38 16.79
C ASN A 53 -5.27 -12.69 18.13
N ILE A 54 -5.35 -13.42 19.24
CA ILE A 54 -4.99 -12.92 20.58
C ILE A 54 -3.64 -13.52 21.02
N TYR A 55 -2.59 -12.71 20.95
CA TYR A 55 -1.20 -13.07 21.24
C TYR A 55 -0.83 -12.79 22.70
N ASP A 56 0.15 -13.54 23.21
CA ASP A 56 0.63 -13.39 24.59
C ASP A 56 1.58 -12.20 24.73
N ALA A 57 2.48 -11.99 23.76
CA ALA A 57 3.38 -10.84 23.70
C ALA A 57 3.46 -10.22 22.29
N LYS A 58 4.02 -9.00 22.19
CA LYS A 58 4.20 -8.30 20.89
C LYS A 58 5.22 -9.01 20.01
N GLU A 59 6.21 -9.63 20.63
CA GLU A 59 7.26 -10.43 19.99
C GLU A 59 6.71 -11.71 19.35
N ASP A 60 5.51 -12.16 19.72
CA ASP A 60 4.91 -13.38 19.16
C ASP A 60 4.16 -13.13 17.84
N VAL A 61 4.04 -11.87 17.40
CA VAL A 61 3.19 -11.49 16.27
C VAL A 61 4.01 -11.40 14.98
N TYR A 62 3.65 -12.23 14.01
CA TYR A 62 4.28 -12.29 12.68
C TYR A 62 3.25 -12.04 11.58
N LEU A 63 3.64 -11.28 10.55
CA LEU A 63 2.90 -11.16 9.29
C LEU A 63 3.02 -12.46 8.49
N ASN A 64 1.89 -12.90 7.95
CA ASN A 64 1.72 -14.10 7.17
C ASN A 64 0.71 -13.86 6.02
N GLY A 65 0.88 -14.56 4.91
CA GLY A 65 0.01 -14.53 3.74
C GLY A 65 -1.01 -15.67 3.68
N GLY A 66 -1.28 -16.40 4.77
CA GLY A 66 -2.28 -17.47 4.79
C GLY A 66 -2.25 -18.36 6.02
N PRO A 67 -3.25 -19.25 6.19
CA PRO A 67 -3.04 -20.47 6.96
C PRO A 67 -1.70 -21.11 6.55
N GLN A 68 -0.75 -21.14 7.49
CA GLN A 68 0.65 -21.56 7.34
C GLN A 68 1.40 -21.05 6.09
N ASN A 69 1.01 -19.91 5.50
CA ASN A 69 1.53 -19.48 4.19
C ASN A 69 1.41 -20.56 3.07
N CYS A 70 0.45 -21.49 3.15
CA CYS A 70 0.38 -22.60 2.19
C CYS A 70 -0.21 -22.24 0.81
N GLY A 71 -0.40 -20.98 0.42
CA GLY A 71 -0.85 -20.62 -0.93
C GLY A 71 -2.21 -21.19 -1.39
N ASN A 72 -3.11 -21.55 -0.46
CA ASN A 72 -4.39 -22.19 -0.78
C ASN A 72 -5.53 -21.22 -1.18
N GLY A 73 -5.22 -19.94 -1.42
CA GLY A 73 -6.18 -18.90 -1.79
C GLY A 73 -5.70 -18.02 -2.94
N ASN A 74 -6.49 -17.03 -3.34
CA ASN A 74 -6.00 -15.93 -4.19
C ASN A 74 -5.02 -15.11 -3.32
N GLY A 75 -3.76 -15.50 -3.31
CA GLY A 75 -2.69 -14.79 -2.60
C GLY A 75 -2.55 -13.35 -3.08
N LEU A 76 -1.72 -12.60 -2.36
CA LEU A 76 -1.31 -11.27 -2.81
C LEU A 76 -0.62 -11.37 -4.18
N PRO A 77 -0.70 -10.34 -5.05
CA PRO A 77 0.15 -10.28 -6.23
C PRO A 77 1.63 -10.35 -5.86
N ASP A 78 2.45 -11.01 -6.67
CA ASP A 78 3.89 -11.04 -6.46
C ASP A 78 4.48 -9.62 -6.53
N GLY A 79 5.44 -9.34 -5.64
CA GLY A 79 6.08 -8.03 -5.54
C GLY A 79 6.52 -7.70 -4.12
N ASP A 80 7.10 -6.51 -3.94
CA ASP A 80 7.55 -6.02 -2.65
C ASP A 80 6.50 -5.07 -2.03
N TYR A 81 6.34 -5.22 -0.72
CA TYR A 81 5.31 -4.53 0.06
C TYR A 81 5.91 -3.91 1.31
N TYR A 82 5.38 -2.75 1.71
CA TYR A 82 5.57 -2.25 3.06
C TYR A 82 4.48 -2.80 3.97
N PHE A 83 4.81 -3.00 5.24
CA PHE A 83 3.84 -3.24 6.30
C PHE A 83 3.96 -2.22 7.43
N GLN A 84 2.89 -2.06 8.21
CA GLN A 84 2.89 -1.21 9.40
C GLN A 84 1.90 -1.72 10.45
N VAL A 85 2.12 -1.33 11.70
CA VAL A 85 1.16 -1.50 12.78
C VAL A 85 0.59 -0.13 13.15
N THR A 86 -0.72 -0.07 13.28
CA THR A 86 -1.48 1.11 13.72
C THR A 86 -2.46 0.76 14.84
N ASP A 87 -3.06 1.79 15.44
CA ASP A 87 -4.30 1.58 16.19
C ASP A 87 -5.43 1.08 15.27
N PRO A 88 -6.54 0.54 15.80
CA PRO A 88 -7.59 -0.04 14.96
C PRO A 88 -8.28 0.95 14.00
N SER A 89 -8.13 2.26 14.24
CA SER A 89 -8.66 3.28 13.32
C SER A 89 -7.71 3.60 12.16
N GLY A 90 -6.44 3.19 12.25
CA GLY A 90 -5.39 3.53 11.30
C GLY A 90 -4.81 4.93 11.47
N ALA A 91 -5.28 5.69 12.47
CA ALA A 91 -4.90 7.09 12.66
C ALA A 91 -3.55 7.23 13.38
N ASP A 92 -3.29 6.38 14.38
CA ASP A 92 -2.04 6.40 15.13
C ASP A 92 -1.09 5.33 14.57
N LEU A 93 0.03 5.77 13.99
CA LEU A 93 1.12 4.88 13.61
C LEU A 93 1.84 4.37 14.86
N LEU A 94 1.87 3.04 15.03
CA LEU A 94 2.52 2.39 16.16
C LEU A 94 3.86 1.75 15.78
N SER A 95 4.11 1.44 14.50
CA SER A 95 5.46 1.09 14.04
C SER A 95 6.42 2.25 14.27
N THR A 96 7.54 1.97 14.95
CA THR A 96 8.45 3.02 15.47
C THR A 96 9.69 3.23 14.62
N ASP A 97 9.99 2.27 13.74
CA ASP A 97 11.15 2.25 12.89
C ASP A 97 10.87 2.83 11.49
N ALA A 98 11.95 3.14 10.78
CA ALA A 98 11.88 3.68 9.43
C ALA A 98 11.19 2.68 8.49
N ILE A 99 10.29 3.16 7.64
CA ILE A 99 9.46 2.29 6.80
C ILE A 99 10.28 1.36 5.87
N LYS A 100 11.50 1.74 5.48
CA LYS A 100 12.39 0.87 4.70
C LYS A 100 12.75 -0.45 5.40
N PHE A 101 12.66 -0.53 6.72
CA PHE A 101 12.95 -1.76 7.47
C PHE A 101 11.73 -2.70 7.52
N ARG A 102 10.54 -2.21 7.13
CA ARG A 102 9.27 -2.94 7.14
C ARG A 102 8.88 -3.41 5.74
N GLN A 103 9.76 -4.17 5.10
CA GLN A 103 9.58 -4.67 3.74
C GLN A 103 9.47 -6.20 3.70
N VAL A 104 8.52 -6.70 2.91
CA VAL A 104 8.37 -8.14 2.63
C VAL A 104 8.21 -8.38 1.14
N GLN A 105 8.66 -9.55 0.68
CA GLN A 105 8.38 -10.02 -0.67
C GLN A 105 7.21 -10.98 -0.69
N VAL A 106 6.37 -10.87 -1.72
CA VAL A 106 5.38 -11.89 -2.08
C VAL A 106 5.88 -12.62 -3.31
N VAL A 107 5.95 -13.95 -3.23
CA VAL A 107 6.32 -14.85 -4.33
C VAL A 107 5.29 -15.96 -4.44
N ASN A 108 4.74 -16.19 -5.63
CA ASN A 108 3.64 -17.15 -5.85
C ASN A 108 2.46 -16.96 -4.87
N GLY A 109 2.17 -15.72 -4.50
CA GLY A 109 1.08 -15.37 -3.59
C GLY A 109 1.28 -15.68 -2.10
N VAL A 110 2.51 -15.99 -1.66
CA VAL A 110 2.86 -16.17 -0.24
C VAL A 110 3.91 -15.16 0.19
N ILE A 111 3.93 -14.79 1.47
CA ILE A 111 5.00 -13.94 2.04
C ILE A 111 6.27 -14.78 2.10
N ASP A 112 7.32 -14.37 1.39
CA ASP A 112 8.61 -15.08 1.24
C ASP A 112 9.72 -14.36 2.03
N GLY A 113 9.39 -13.89 3.24
CA GLY A 113 10.34 -13.23 4.13
C GLY A 113 10.54 -11.74 3.87
N VAL A 114 11.61 -11.20 4.44
CA VAL A 114 11.99 -9.78 4.32
C VAL A 114 12.58 -9.49 2.94
N SER A 115 12.42 -8.25 2.48
CA SER A 115 13.01 -7.81 1.21
C SER A 115 13.67 -6.44 1.32
N GLY A 116 14.47 -6.07 0.31
CA GLY A 116 15.16 -4.78 0.28
C GLY A 116 16.04 -4.54 1.50
N ASP A 117 15.78 -3.43 2.21
CA ASP A 117 16.46 -3.05 3.46
C ASP A 117 15.80 -3.66 4.71
N GLY A 118 14.76 -4.50 4.54
CA GLY A 118 14.01 -5.13 5.61
C GLY A 118 14.91 -5.91 6.57
N ASN A 119 14.70 -5.73 7.87
CA ASN A 119 15.56 -6.30 8.91
C ASN A 119 14.80 -6.89 10.10
N HIS A 120 13.49 -7.07 9.97
CA HIS A 120 12.65 -7.73 10.95
C HIS A 120 12.99 -9.23 11.03
N LEU A 121 12.74 -9.85 12.19
CA LEU A 121 13.01 -11.28 12.37
C LEU A 121 12.10 -12.12 11.48
N GLU A 122 12.68 -13.10 10.80
CA GLU A 122 11.93 -14.10 10.06
C GLU A 122 11.57 -15.29 10.96
N GLY A 123 10.38 -15.82 10.73
CA GLY A 123 9.90 -17.04 11.35
C GLY A 123 10.45 -18.30 10.68
N THR A 124 9.86 -19.44 11.03
CA THR A 124 10.17 -20.70 10.37
C THR A 124 9.45 -20.79 9.03
N THR A 125 10.20 -21.03 7.96
CA THR A 125 9.63 -21.28 6.63
C THR A 125 8.69 -22.48 6.64
N GLY A 126 7.47 -22.25 6.16
CA GLY A 126 6.40 -23.23 6.08
C GLY A 126 6.27 -23.92 4.72
N CYS A 127 5.09 -24.49 4.50
CA CYS A 127 4.66 -25.02 3.20
C CYS A 127 4.74 -23.94 2.11
N ASN A 128 5.03 -24.37 0.87
CA ASN A 128 5.13 -23.49 -0.30
C ASN A 128 6.14 -22.34 -0.19
N GLY A 129 7.12 -22.47 0.71
CA GLY A 129 8.22 -21.53 0.85
C GLY A 129 7.91 -20.28 1.68
N GLY A 130 6.67 -20.11 2.13
CA GLY A 130 6.34 -18.87 2.81
C GLY A 130 6.94 -18.78 4.22
N THR A 131 7.50 -17.61 4.52
CA THR A 131 8.28 -17.32 5.71
C THR A 131 7.65 -16.12 6.41
N PRO A 132 7.03 -16.31 7.60
CA PRO A 132 6.43 -15.21 8.34
C PRO A 132 7.49 -14.16 8.76
N VAL A 133 7.09 -12.90 8.91
CA VAL A 133 7.99 -11.81 9.32
C VAL A 133 7.45 -11.11 10.57
N GLN A 134 8.27 -11.00 11.61
CA GLN A 134 7.88 -10.43 12.90
C GLN A 134 7.48 -8.95 12.78
N LEU A 135 6.46 -8.51 13.51
CA LEU A 135 5.99 -7.12 13.43
C LEU A 135 6.81 -6.13 14.28
N MET A 136 7.57 -6.60 15.26
CA MET A 136 8.35 -5.73 16.16
C MET A 136 9.48 -4.99 15.42
N PRO A 137 9.71 -3.69 15.72
CA PRO A 137 9.20 -2.96 16.88
C PRO A 137 7.92 -2.12 16.63
N PHE A 138 6.97 -2.17 17.57
CA PHE A 138 5.82 -1.27 17.61
C PHE A 138 5.40 -0.89 19.04
N ASP A 139 4.84 0.31 19.19
CA ASP A 139 4.34 0.86 20.45
C ASP A 139 3.03 0.21 20.90
N ASP A 140 2.65 0.43 22.16
CA ASP A 140 1.38 -0.06 22.68
C ASP A 140 0.21 0.74 22.10
N THR A 141 -0.86 0.03 21.73
CA THR A 141 -2.08 0.66 21.21
C THR A 141 -2.78 1.51 22.29
N PRO A 142 -3.28 2.71 21.95
CA PRO A 142 -4.12 3.49 22.86
C PRO A 142 -5.52 2.86 23.02
N ASN A 143 -5.86 1.85 22.22
CA ASN A 143 -7.11 1.12 22.35
C ASN A 143 -7.11 0.27 23.63
N ASN A 144 -8.02 0.58 24.56
CA ASN A 144 -8.15 -0.14 25.83
C ASN A 144 -8.43 -1.66 25.69
N GLY A 145 -8.90 -2.11 24.52
CA GLY A 145 -9.11 -3.52 24.22
C GLY A 145 -7.84 -4.25 23.77
N GLY A 146 -6.68 -3.59 23.76
CA GLY A 146 -5.40 -4.15 23.33
C GLY A 146 -5.36 -4.49 21.85
N GLU A 147 -6.19 -3.82 21.04
CA GLU A 147 -6.36 -4.12 19.61
C GLU A 147 -5.49 -3.22 18.73
N TYR A 148 -4.96 -3.83 17.67
CA TYR A 148 -4.07 -3.25 16.68
C TYR A 148 -4.58 -3.59 15.28
N SER A 149 -4.18 -2.80 14.28
CA SER A 149 -4.30 -3.15 12.86
C SER A 149 -2.90 -3.36 12.28
N LEU A 150 -2.69 -4.51 11.65
CA LEU A 150 -1.58 -4.72 10.72
C LEU A 150 -2.07 -4.36 9.33
N ASP A 151 -1.33 -3.50 8.63
CA ASP A 151 -1.64 -3.10 7.26
C ASP A 151 -0.46 -3.41 6.34
N LEU A 152 -0.75 -3.73 5.08
CA LEU A 152 0.24 -4.03 4.04
C LEU A 152 -0.15 -3.39 2.70
N ALA A 153 0.80 -2.72 2.05
CA ALA A 153 0.58 -2.02 0.78
C ALA A 153 1.78 -2.13 -0.17
N PRO A 154 1.59 -2.16 -1.50
CA PRO A 154 2.68 -2.26 -2.46
C PRO A 154 3.66 -1.09 -2.34
N ILE A 155 4.98 -1.36 -2.36
CA ILE A 155 6.01 -0.33 -2.21
C ILE A 155 5.83 0.80 -3.23
N ALA A 156 5.53 0.47 -4.49
CA ALA A 156 5.36 1.46 -5.55
C ALA A 156 4.20 2.44 -5.28
N ALA A 157 3.13 1.99 -4.62
CA ALA A 157 1.99 2.83 -4.29
C ALA A 157 2.30 3.74 -3.09
N VAL A 158 2.98 3.19 -2.07
CA VAL A 158 3.40 3.96 -0.89
C VAL A 158 4.48 4.99 -1.24
N ALA A 159 5.47 4.63 -2.06
CA ALA A 159 6.53 5.54 -2.46
C ALA A 159 6.04 6.70 -3.35
N ALA A 160 4.81 6.60 -3.90
CA ALA A 160 4.16 7.67 -4.63
C ALA A 160 3.40 8.66 -3.72
N CYS A 161 3.32 8.40 -2.40
CA CYS A 161 2.71 9.31 -1.45
C CYS A 161 3.46 10.65 -1.33
N ASP A 162 2.71 11.72 -1.15
CA ASP A 162 3.27 13.02 -0.77
C ASP A 162 3.94 12.92 0.60
N GLY A 163 5.17 13.42 0.71
CA GLY A 163 5.92 13.44 1.96
C GLY A 163 6.56 12.10 2.35
N PHE A 164 6.53 11.09 1.49
CA PHE A 164 7.24 9.84 1.71
C PHE A 164 8.76 10.06 1.84
N ASP A 165 9.33 9.54 2.93
CA ASP A 165 10.77 9.38 3.15
C ASP A 165 10.98 8.00 3.78
N GLU A 166 11.66 7.12 3.05
CA GLU A 166 11.92 5.74 3.46
C GLU A 166 12.72 5.62 4.77
N ASN A 167 13.45 6.68 5.14
CA ASN A 167 14.29 6.72 6.34
C ASN A 167 13.55 7.18 7.60
N LEU A 168 12.25 7.48 7.51
CA LEU A 168 11.41 7.90 8.63
C LEU A 168 10.26 6.91 8.85
N PRO A 169 9.69 6.87 10.07
CA PRO A 169 8.37 6.29 10.25
C PRO A 169 7.36 7.01 9.35
N PHE A 170 6.57 6.25 8.62
CA PHE A 170 5.59 6.76 7.67
C PHE A 170 4.29 5.97 7.80
N ASN A 171 3.16 6.67 7.90
CA ASN A 171 1.82 6.09 7.91
C ASN A 171 1.24 6.14 6.49
N PHE A 172 1.26 5.02 5.77
CA PHE A 172 0.78 5.01 4.39
C PHE A 172 -0.75 5.05 4.26
N LEU A 173 -1.49 4.89 5.36
CA LEU A 173 -2.95 5.01 5.35
C LEU A 173 -3.39 6.47 5.16
N ASP A 174 -2.55 7.44 5.54
CA ASP A 174 -2.80 8.88 5.32
C ASP A 174 -2.90 9.22 3.82
N CYS A 175 -2.35 8.38 2.95
CA CYS A 175 -2.39 8.55 1.51
C CYS A 175 -3.62 7.92 0.84
N ASN A 176 -4.46 7.19 1.57
CA ASN A 176 -5.50 6.31 1.02
C ASN A 176 -4.95 5.26 0.04
N THR A 177 -3.73 4.77 0.28
CA THR A 177 -3.15 3.70 -0.52
C THR A 177 -3.99 2.42 -0.39
N GLU A 178 -4.25 1.73 -1.51
CA GLU A 178 -4.88 0.40 -1.43
C GLU A 178 -4.01 -0.54 -0.59
N SER A 179 -4.57 -1.01 0.52
CA SER A 179 -3.91 -1.91 1.47
C SER A 179 -4.74 -3.16 1.76
N LYS A 180 -4.10 -4.15 2.37
CA LYS A 180 -4.75 -5.23 3.10
C LYS A 180 -4.47 -5.07 4.57
N ASN A 181 -5.43 -5.47 5.39
CA ASN A 181 -5.29 -5.43 6.82
C ASN A 181 -5.71 -6.73 7.51
N ASP A 182 -5.16 -6.94 8.70
CA ASP A 182 -5.62 -7.92 9.68
C ASP A 182 -5.56 -7.31 11.08
N ASN A 183 -6.61 -7.53 11.88
CA ASN A 183 -6.64 -7.05 13.25
C ASN A 183 -6.12 -8.13 14.19
N PHE A 184 -5.38 -7.71 15.21
CA PHE A 184 -4.89 -8.59 16.26
C PHE A 184 -4.93 -7.92 17.62
N LYS A 185 -4.78 -8.73 18.67
CA LYS A 185 -4.68 -8.26 20.05
C LYS A 185 -3.44 -8.82 20.71
N VAL A 186 -2.84 -8.04 21.58
CA VAL A 186 -1.80 -8.51 22.50
C VAL A 186 -2.37 -8.42 23.91
N ARG A 187 -2.29 -9.52 24.67
CA ARG A 187 -2.74 -9.52 26.06
C ARG A 187 -1.99 -8.44 26.81
N GLN A 188 -2.71 -7.53 27.45
CA GLN A 188 -2.08 -6.59 28.36
C GLN A 188 -1.47 -7.38 29.52
N ALA A 189 -0.27 -6.99 29.95
CA ALA A 189 0.28 -7.55 31.17
C ALA A 189 -0.71 -7.28 32.31
N GLU A 190 -1.15 -8.34 33.00
CA GLU A 190 -1.94 -8.17 34.22
C GLU A 190 -1.16 -7.23 35.16
N PRO A 191 -1.80 -6.16 35.70
CA PRO A 191 -1.11 -5.32 36.66
C PRO A 191 -0.65 -6.21 37.81
N THR A 192 0.64 -6.12 38.15
CA THR A 192 1.21 -6.92 39.24
C THR A 192 0.44 -6.61 40.52
N PRO A 193 -0.05 -7.62 41.27
CA PRO A 193 -0.87 -7.40 42.48
C PRO A 193 -0.18 -6.53 43.55
#